data_AF-A0A2C9M6L1-F1
#
_entry.id   AF-A0A2C9M6L1-F1
#
_cell.length_a   1.000
_cell.length_b   1.000
_cell.length_c   1.000
_cell.angle_alpha   90.00
_cell.angle_beta   90.00
_cell.angle_gamma   90.00
#
_symmetry.space_group_name_H-M   'P 1'
#
loop_
_entity.id
_entity.type
_entity.pdbx_description
1 polymer ?
#
loop_
_entity_poly.entity_id
_entity_poly.type
_entity_poly.pdbx_seq_one_letter_code
_entity_poly.pdbx_strand_id
1 'polypeptide(L)'
;MTSPYRPKIYPKTTQPYPFYNMSERRSLRTGSGRVWFVNKFQDGVIQDKVEQVSVIGGTDYTKCWCRKCEDSDSPNNVWWEFVVTTANHVVFDDIEANHTTLRLFYDKDESPVVIVDKVSVVLVDIDYDLCLLKCVTCDRNVGTKLMEMDTNLNYVMNKVWNKYWDYRPKHKFTFIVSHPHGCFKQVSVGQWKDRQQVSERRCKLTYTTCTCPGSSGAHVQCLGYVNWTQSVLVHSGSSKSGFNYSGVG
;
A
#
# COMPACT_ATOMS: atom_id res chain seq x y z
N MET A 1 9.21 -12.59 9.56
CA MET A 1 9.94 -13.70 8.91
C MET A 1 10.38 -13.22 7.53
N THR A 2 11.52 -13.67 7.02
CA THR A 2 11.95 -13.41 5.63
C THR A 2 11.68 -14.66 4.82
N SER A 3 11.02 -14.53 3.66
CA SER A 3 10.71 -15.69 2.81
C SER A 3 11.98 -16.30 2.23
N PRO A 4 12.11 -17.65 2.21
CA PRO A 4 13.20 -18.34 1.54
C PRO A 4 13.12 -18.23 0.01
N TYR A 5 11.99 -17.78 -0.52
CA TYR A 5 11.74 -17.66 -1.97
C TYR A 5 12.12 -16.28 -2.53
N ARG A 6 12.60 -15.34 -1.70
CA ARG A 6 13.16 -14.09 -2.21
C ARG A 6 14.27 -14.38 -3.23
N PRO A 7 14.28 -13.74 -4.41
CA PRO A 7 15.36 -13.94 -5.36
C PRO A 7 16.65 -13.29 -4.85
N LYS A 8 17.81 -13.75 -5.32
CA LYS A 8 19.10 -13.14 -4.95
C LYS A 8 19.30 -11.75 -5.59
N ILE A 9 18.76 -11.57 -6.79
CA ILE A 9 18.87 -10.38 -7.62
C ILE A 9 17.50 -10.03 -8.18
N TYR A 10 17.24 -8.74 -8.43
CA TYR A 10 16.03 -8.34 -9.16
C TYR A 10 16.04 -8.96 -10.57
N PRO A 11 14.88 -9.44 -11.07
CA PRO A 11 14.79 -10.01 -12.41
C PRO A 11 15.34 -9.04 -13.46
N LYS A 12 16.09 -9.56 -14.43
CA LYS A 12 16.67 -8.79 -15.56
C LYS A 12 17.66 -7.68 -15.14
N THR A 13 18.18 -7.72 -13.91
CA THR A 13 19.19 -6.76 -13.43
C THR A 13 20.36 -7.49 -12.75
N THR A 14 21.41 -6.74 -12.41
CA THR A 14 22.48 -7.19 -11.52
C THR A 14 22.29 -6.70 -10.07
N GLN A 15 21.19 -6.00 -9.79
CA GLN A 15 20.95 -5.38 -8.49
C GLN A 15 20.53 -6.46 -7.47
N PRO A 16 21.18 -6.53 -6.29
CA PRO A 16 20.77 -7.43 -5.23
C PRO A 16 19.32 -7.15 -4.79
N TYR A 17 18.56 -8.21 -4.56
CA TYR A 17 17.20 -8.06 -4.07
C TYR A 17 17.22 -7.73 -2.57
N PRO A 18 16.41 -6.77 -2.09
CA PRO A 18 16.40 -6.39 -0.69
C PRO A 18 16.11 -7.59 0.23
N PHE A 19 16.90 -7.67 1.30
CA PHE A 19 16.73 -8.63 2.39
C PHE A 19 16.92 -10.12 2.03
N TYR A 20 17.41 -10.46 0.84
CA TYR A 20 17.65 -11.87 0.45
C TYR A 20 18.51 -12.64 1.48
N ASN A 21 19.65 -12.09 1.88
CA ASN A 21 20.57 -12.71 2.84
C ASN A 21 20.20 -12.49 4.32
N MET A 22 18.96 -12.07 4.62
CA MET A 22 18.54 -11.77 6.00
C MET A 22 17.69 -12.87 6.64
N SER A 23 17.60 -14.06 6.03
CA SER A 23 16.85 -15.20 6.58
C SER A 23 17.30 -15.62 7.98
N GLU A 24 18.58 -15.44 8.32
CA GLU A 24 19.15 -15.83 9.62
C GLU A 24 18.99 -14.78 10.72
N ARG A 25 18.56 -13.55 10.39
CA ARG A 25 18.45 -12.44 11.37
C ARG A 25 16.99 -12.15 11.69
N ARG A 26 16.64 -12.17 12.99
CA ARG A 26 15.36 -11.67 13.50
C ARG A 26 15.33 -10.13 13.51
N SER A 27 15.45 -9.50 12.34
CA SER A 27 15.30 -8.05 12.22
C SER A 27 13.84 -7.71 11.90
N LEU A 28 13.23 -6.88 12.73
CA LEU A 28 11.92 -6.30 12.46
C LEU A 28 12.06 -5.32 11.30
N ARG A 29 11.25 -5.48 10.25
CA ARG A 29 11.25 -4.61 9.07
C ARG A 29 9.99 -3.78 9.10
N THR A 30 10.11 -2.51 8.73
CA THR A 30 8.98 -1.59 8.62
C THR A 30 8.91 -1.04 7.21
N GLY A 31 7.69 -0.76 6.80
CA GLY A 31 7.35 -0.18 5.51
C GLY A 31 6.07 0.62 5.64
N SER A 32 5.69 1.25 4.55
CA SER A 32 4.49 2.05 4.42
C SER A 32 3.54 1.40 3.42
N GLY A 33 2.27 1.78 3.49
CA GLY A 33 1.27 1.34 2.52
C GLY A 33 0.07 2.27 2.51
N ARG A 34 -0.77 2.12 1.48
CA ARG A 34 -2.02 2.87 1.32
C ARG A 34 -3.20 1.93 1.40
N VAL A 35 -4.12 2.21 2.31
CA VAL A 35 -5.44 1.57 2.36
C VAL A 35 -6.34 2.12 1.25
N TRP A 36 -7.10 1.24 0.59
CA TRP A 36 -8.12 1.56 -0.39
C TRP A 36 -9.08 0.37 -0.58
N PHE A 37 -10.19 0.57 -1.32
CA PHE A 37 -11.22 -0.45 -1.57
C PHE A 37 -11.78 -1.07 -0.28
N VAL A 38 -12.26 -0.20 0.60
CA VAL A 38 -12.84 -0.64 1.88
C VAL A 38 -14.29 -1.04 1.65
N ASN A 39 -14.57 -2.33 1.77
CA ASN A 39 -15.90 -2.90 1.52
C ASN A 39 -16.47 -3.50 2.80
N LYS A 40 -17.71 -3.13 3.12
CA LYS A 40 -18.48 -3.75 4.20
C LYS A 40 -19.19 -5.00 3.69
N PHE A 41 -19.13 -6.06 4.45
CA PHE A 41 -19.82 -7.32 4.21
C PHE A 41 -20.79 -7.62 5.35
N GLN A 42 -21.91 -8.23 5.00
CA GLN A 42 -22.83 -8.84 5.94
C GLN A 42 -23.30 -10.18 5.37
N ASP A 43 -23.08 -11.27 6.11
CA ASP A 43 -23.47 -12.62 5.73
C ASP A 43 -22.98 -13.02 4.31
N GLY A 44 -21.75 -12.60 3.99
CA GLY A 44 -21.08 -12.86 2.69
C GLY A 44 -21.49 -11.91 1.57
N VAL A 45 -22.38 -10.96 1.83
CA VAL A 45 -22.88 -10.02 0.83
C VAL A 45 -22.27 -8.65 1.06
N ILE A 46 -21.62 -8.12 0.03
CA ILE A 46 -21.14 -6.72 0.01
C ILE A 46 -22.34 -5.77 0.14
N GLN A 47 -22.30 -4.89 1.15
CA GLN A 47 -23.40 -3.98 1.46
C GLN A 47 -23.31 -2.69 0.66
N ASP A 48 -22.09 -2.20 0.44
CA ASP A 48 -21.82 -0.92 -0.18
C ASP A 48 -21.16 -1.16 -1.54
N LYS A 49 -21.96 -1.54 -2.54
CA LYS A 49 -21.50 -1.58 -3.95
C LYS A 49 -21.23 -0.15 -4.41
N VAL A 50 -20.06 0.39 -4.12
CA VAL A 50 -19.56 1.53 -4.88
C VAL A 50 -19.37 1.02 -6.31
N GLU A 51 -19.96 1.67 -7.31
CA GLU A 51 -19.90 1.29 -8.74
C GLU A 51 -18.46 1.22 -9.33
N GLN A 52 -17.43 1.40 -8.50
CA GLN A 52 -16.05 1.19 -8.88
C GLN A 52 -15.67 -0.28 -8.79
N VAL A 53 -15.82 -0.94 -9.94
CA VAL A 53 -15.19 -2.19 -10.39
C VAL A 53 -14.45 -2.96 -9.29
N SER A 54 -15.10 -3.98 -8.74
CA SER A 54 -14.50 -5.03 -7.90
C SER A 54 -13.57 -5.91 -8.74
N VAL A 55 -12.42 -5.39 -9.19
CA VAL A 55 -11.40 -6.20 -9.88
C VAL A 55 -10.60 -7.02 -8.86
N ILE A 56 -10.54 -6.58 -7.61
CA ILE A 56 -9.72 -7.21 -6.57
C ILE A 56 -10.60 -8.10 -5.68
N GLY A 57 -11.05 -9.21 -6.27
CA GLY A 57 -11.58 -10.39 -5.57
C GLY A 57 -12.92 -10.21 -4.88
N GLY A 58 -13.89 -11.06 -5.23
CA GLY A 58 -15.01 -11.35 -4.33
C GLY A 58 -14.51 -11.90 -2.98
N THR A 59 -15.42 -12.00 -2.02
CA THR A 59 -15.15 -12.77 -0.80
C THR A 59 -15.91 -14.09 -0.91
N ASP A 60 -15.22 -15.21 -0.68
CA ASP A 60 -15.86 -16.52 -0.55
C ASP A 60 -16.35 -16.77 0.89
N TYR A 61 -16.08 -15.82 1.79
CA TYR A 61 -16.41 -15.94 3.20
C TYR A 61 -17.86 -15.52 3.47
N THR A 62 -18.57 -16.33 4.24
CA THR A 62 -19.93 -16.03 4.73
C THR A 62 -19.92 -15.36 6.12
N LYS A 63 -18.78 -15.40 6.81
CA LYS A 63 -18.52 -14.79 8.13
C LYS A 63 -17.14 -14.12 8.12
N CYS A 64 -16.88 -13.27 9.12
CA CYS A 64 -15.58 -12.61 9.24
C CYS A 64 -14.43 -13.63 9.40
N TRP A 65 -13.37 -13.45 8.63
CA TRP A 65 -12.16 -14.28 8.64
C TRP A 65 -10.97 -13.60 9.33
N CYS A 66 -11.21 -12.58 10.16
CA CYS A 66 -10.15 -12.06 11.02
C CYS A 66 -9.76 -13.12 12.06
N ARG A 67 -8.52 -13.07 12.57
CA ARG A 67 -8.01 -14.08 13.51
C ARG A 67 -8.95 -14.30 14.71
N LYS A 68 -9.48 -13.22 15.29
CA LYS A 68 -10.46 -13.28 16.39
C LYS A 68 -11.74 -14.04 16.05
N CYS A 69 -12.19 -14.00 14.80
CA CYS A 69 -13.40 -14.70 14.37
C CYS A 69 -13.12 -16.13 13.91
N GLU A 70 -11.95 -16.40 13.33
CA GLU A 70 -11.54 -17.78 13.00
C GLU A 70 -11.42 -18.64 14.26
N ASP A 71 -10.93 -18.06 15.35
CA ASP A 71 -10.73 -18.76 16.63
C ASP A 71 -11.99 -18.78 17.53
N SER A 72 -13.14 -18.26 17.05
CA SER A 72 -14.36 -18.06 17.85
C SER A 72 -15.50 -18.96 17.38
N ASP A 73 -16.25 -19.53 18.33
CA ASP A 73 -17.50 -20.26 18.06
C ASP A 73 -18.64 -19.36 17.57
N SER A 74 -18.50 -18.04 17.74
CA SER A 74 -19.47 -17.03 17.31
C SER A 74 -18.78 -15.98 16.43
N PRO A 75 -18.39 -16.31 15.18
CA PRO A 75 -17.74 -15.37 14.29
C PRO A 75 -18.70 -14.24 13.90
N ASN A 76 -18.18 -13.03 13.77
CA ASN A 76 -18.99 -11.88 13.37
C ASN A 76 -19.55 -12.07 11.96
N ASN A 77 -20.83 -11.77 11.78
CA ASN A 77 -21.48 -11.81 10.47
C ASN A 77 -21.37 -10.49 9.71
N VAL A 78 -20.88 -9.43 10.35
CA VAL A 78 -20.57 -8.13 9.73
C VAL A 78 -19.06 -7.88 9.84
N TRP A 79 -18.43 -7.54 8.73
CA TRP A 79 -17.00 -7.22 8.70
C TRP A 79 -16.65 -6.26 7.56
N TRP A 80 -15.41 -5.80 7.57
CA TRP A 80 -14.84 -4.96 6.53
C TRP A 80 -13.60 -5.63 5.97
N GLU A 81 -13.52 -5.70 4.65
CA GLU A 81 -12.30 -6.05 3.93
C GLU A 81 -11.75 -4.81 3.26
N PHE A 82 -10.43 -4.71 3.19
CA PHE A 82 -9.76 -3.62 2.52
C PHE A 82 -8.45 -4.09 1.93
N VAL A 83 -7.98 -3.35 0.92
CA VAL A 83 -6.71 -3.62 0.27
C VAL A 83 -5.66 -2.63 0.79
N VAL A 84 -4.45 -3.13 1.04
CA VAL A 84 -3.27 -2.29 1.24
C VAL A 84 -2.33 -2.49 0.09
N THR A 85 -2.00 -1.40 -0.60
CA THR A 85 -0.88 -1.40 -1.52
C THR A 85 0.41 -1.07 -0.78
N THR A 86 1.44 -1.87 -0.98
CA THR A 86 2.83 -1.60 -0.57
C THR A 86 3.81 -2.04 -1.66
N ALA A 87 5.11 -1.96 -1.39
CA ALA A 87 6.13 -2.44 -2.30
C ALA A 87 6.38 -3.95 -2.09
N ASN A 88 6.62 -4.69 -3.17
CA ASN A 88 6.88 -6.14 -3.10
C ASN A 88 8.12 -6.47 -2.25
N HIS A 89 9.16 -5.64 -2.28
CA HIS A 89 10.30 -5.90 -1.42
C HIS A 89 10.00 -5.69 0.09
N VAL A 90 8.90 -5.04 0.45
CA VAL A 90 8.43 -4.91 1.85
C VAL A 90 7.73 -6.19 2.30
N VAL A 91 6.74 -6.66 1.53
CA VAL A 91 6.07 -7.96 1.72
C VAL A 91 6.14 -8.74 0.42
N PHE A 92 6.95 -9.80 0.43
CA PHE A 92 7.34 -10.52 -0.79
C PHE A 92 6.28 -11.52 -1.26
N ASP A 93 5.72 -12.30 -0.34
CA ASP A 93 4.82 -13.41 -0.61
C ASP A 93 3.91 -13.70 0.60
N ASP A 94 3.11 -14.77 0.51
CA ASP A 94 2.19 -15.19 1.57
C ASP A 94 2.90 -15.61 2.87
N ILE A 95 4.14 -16.14 2.79
CA ILE A 95 4.91 -16.48 3.99
C ILE A 95 5.20 -15.21 4.79
N GLU A 96 5.61 -14.14 4.12
CA GLU A 96 5.84 -12.87 4.79
C GLU A 96 4.54 -12.17 5.20
N ALA A 97 3.49 -12.22 4.38
CA ALA A 97 2.19 -11.64 4.69
C ALA A 97 1.59 -12.25 5.97
N ASN A 98 1.66 -13.58 6.13
CA ASN A 98 1.19 -14.28 7.33
C ASN A 98 1.92 -13.87 8.62
N HIS A 99 3.09 -13.25 8.51
CA HIS A 99 3.88 -12.72 9.63
C HIS A 99 3.92 -11.19 9.65
N THR A 100 3.04 -10.54 8.90
CA THR A 100 2.94 -9.08 8.80
C THR A 100 1.78 -8.58 9.64
N THR A 101 1.99 -7.45 10.31
CA THR A 101 0.93 -6.72 11.02
C THR A 101 0.87 -5.30 10.50
N LEU A 102 -0.33 -4.76 10.32
CA LEU A 102 -0.55 -3.37 9.96
C LEU A 102 -0.78 -2.53 11.22
N ARG A 103 -0.18 -1.35 11.25
CA ARG A 103 -0.43 -0.31 12.27
C ARG A 103 -1.24 0.80 11.63
N LEU A 104 -2.55 0.80 11.89
CA LEU A 104 -3.47 1.82 11.39
C LEU A 104 -3.52 3.03 12.34
N PHE A 105 -3.80 4.19 11.78
CA PHE A 105 -4.02 5.47 12.50
C PHE A 105 -2.83 5.96 13.35
N TYR A 106 -1.60 5.54 13.05
CA TYR A 106 -0.40 5.96 13.77
C TYR A 106 0.09 7.34 13.30
N ASP A 107 -0.66 8.38 13.62
CA ASP A 107 -0.50 9.73 13.07
C ASP A 107 0.51 10.58 13.86
N LYS A 108 0.59 10.33 15.16
CA LYS A 108 1.49 10.96 16.14
C LYS A 108 1.96 9.91 17.13
N ASP A 109 2.97 10.23 17.93
CA ASP A 109 3.56 9.27 18.88
C ASP A 109 2.53 8.70 19.87
N GLU A 110 1.65 9.55 20.39
CA GLU A 110 0.58 9.18 21.34
C GLU A 110 -0.69 8.63 20.66
N SER A 111 -0.69 8.42 19.34
CA SER A 111 -1.90 7.97 18.64
C SER A 111 -2.27 6.54 19.06
N PRO A 112 -3.56 6.25 19.30
CA PRO A 112 -3.99 4.88 19.52
C PRO A 112 -3.74 4.06 18.26
N VAL A 113 -2.81 3.12 18.35
CA VAL A 113 -2.44 2.25 17.23
C VAL A 113 -3.44 1.10 17.15
N VAL A 114 -4.12 0.98 16.02
CA VAL A 114 -4.96 -0.18 15.72
C VAL A 114 -4.14 -1.20 14.96
N ILE A 115 -4.09 -2.43 15.47
CA ILE A 115 -3.36 -3.54 14.84
C ILE A 115 -4.32 -4.41 14.03
N VAL A 116 -3.96 -4.66 12.77
CA VAL A 116 -4.58 -5.70 11.93
C VAL A 116 -3.52 -6.74 11.61
N ASP A 117 -3.76 -7.98 12.02
CA ASP A 117 -2.78 -9.08 12.04
C ASP A 117 -3.18 -10.28 11.18
N LYS A 118 -4.31 -10.17 10.47
CA LYS A 118 -4.71 -11.11 9.42
C LYS A 118 -4.56 -10.43 8.07
N VAL A 119 -3.53 -10.85 7.35
CA VAL A 119 -3.08 -10.27 6.07
C VAL A 119 -2.81 -11.41 5.10
N SER A 120 -3.32 -11.32 3.87
CA SER A 120 -3.01 -12.25 2.78
C SER A 120 -2.59 -11.51 1.52
N VAL A 121 -1.82 -12.15 0.65
CA VAL A 121 -1.46 -11.55 -0.64
C VAL A 121 -2.62 -11.73 -1.63
N VAL A 122 -2.91 -10.67 -2.39
CA VAL A 122 -3.78 -10.75 -3.57
C VAL A 122 -2.96 -10.76 -4.85
N LEU A 123 -1.95 -9.90 -4.91
CA LEU A 123 -1.09 -9.74 -6.06
C LEU A 123 0.30 -9.36 -5.61
N VAL A 124 1.30 -10.00 -6.21
CA VAL A 124 2.70 -9.62 -6.11
C VAL A 124 3.27 -9.51 -7.51
N ASP A 125 4.00 -8.42 -7.75
CA ASP A 125 4.71 -8.19 -9.00
C ASP A 125 6.13 -7.73 -8.67
N ILE A 126 7.09 -8.63 -8.88
CA ILE A 126 8.51 -8.39 -8.60
C ILE A 126 9.09 -7.38 -9.61
N ASP A 127 8.66 -7.44 -10.87
CA ASP A 127 9.16 -6.56 -11.94
C ASP A 127 8.74 -5.10 -11.68
N TYR A 128 7.58 -4.90 -11.05
CA TYR A 128 7.05 -3.57 -10.71
C TYR A 128 7.26 -3.16 -9.26
N ASP A 129 7.82 -4.05 -8.45
CA ASP A 129 8.00 -3.88 -7.02
C ASP A 129 6.69 -3.53 -6.30
N LEU A 130 5.60 -4.22 -6.66
CA LEU A 130 4.24 -3.95 -6.21
C LEU A 130 3.67 -5.14 -5.43
N CYS A 131 3.02 -4.87 -4.29
CA CYS A 131 2.27 -5.87 -3.55
C CYS A 131 0.91 -5.31 -3.12
N LEU A 132 -0.14 -6.10 -3.33
CA LEU A 132 -1.49 -5.85 -2.86
C LEU A 132 -1.83 -6.87 -1.77
N LEU A 133 -2.18 -6.37 -0.60
CA LEU A 133 -2.49 -7.16 0.58
C LEU A 133 -3.99 -7.04 0.88
N LYS A 134 -4.67 -8.18 1.04
CA LYS A 134 -6.06 -8.24 1.53
C LYS A 134 -6.04 -8.34 3.04
N CYS A 135 -6.83 -7.49 3.67
CA CYS A 135 -6.88 -7.33 5.12
C CYS A 135 -8.33 -7.31 5.60
N VAL A 136 -8.55 -7.60 6.88
CA VAL A 136 -9.89 -7.73 7.45
C VAL A 136 -9.98 -7.15 8.86
N THR A 137 -11.13 -6.57 9.18
CA THR A 137 -11.51 -6.23 10.55
C THR A 137 -13.01 -6.45 10.76
N CYS A 138 -13.40 -6.93 11.94
CA CYS A 138 -14.80 -6.92 12.39
C CYS A 138 -15.08 -5.79 13.39
N ASP A 139 -14.10 -4.94 13.69
CA ASP A 139 -14.30 -3.76 14.53
C ASP A 139 -15.04 -2.70 13.71
N ARG A 140 -16.28 -2.41 14.12
CA ARG A 140 -17.15 -1.43 13.46
C ARG A 140 -16.55 -0.03 13.42
N ASN A 141 -15.88 0.40 14.47
CA ASN A 141 -15.31 1.74 14.53
C ASN A 141 -14.13 1.87 13.55
N VAL A 142 -13.30 0.83 13.47
CA VAL A 142 -12.18 0.78 12.52
C VAL A 142 -12.71 0.72 11.09
N GLY A 143 -13.64 -0.19 10.81
CA GLY A 143 -14.20 -0.40 9.47
C GLY A 143 -14.89 0.84 8.91
N THR A 144 -15.82 1.43 9.67
CA THR A 144 -16.51 2.66 9.26
C THR A 144 -15.53 3.81 9.04
N LYS A 145 -14.56 4.00 9.94
CA LYS A 145 -13.55 5.07 9.79
C LYS A 145 -12.71 4.89 8.53
N LEU A 146 -12.31 3.67 8.19
CA LEU A 146 -11.57 3.39 6.95
C LEU A 146 -12.41 3.71 5.71
N MET A 147 -13.69 3.33 5.68
CA MET A 147 -14.60 3.64 4.57
C MET A 147 -14.79 5.16 4.38
N GLU A 148 -14.99 5.90 5.47
CA GLU A 148 -15.11 7.36 5.43
C GLU A 148 -13.83 8.01 4.89
N MET A 149 -12.67 7.54 5.35
CA MET A 149 -11.37 8.03 4.89
C MET A 149 -11.12 7.73 3.40
N ASP A 150 -11.46 6.52 2.92
CA ASP A 150 -11.32 6.15 1.51
C ASP A 150 -12.24 6.99 0.62
N THR A 151 -13.49 7.14 1.02
CA THR A 151 -14.48 7.98 0.31
C THR A 151 -14.04 9.45 0.25
N ASN A 152 -13.57 10.01 1.37
CA ASN A 152 -13.08 11.38 1.41
C ASN A 152 -11.81 11.56 0.57
N LEU A 153 -10.87 10.60 0.64
CA LEU A 153 -9.67 10.63 -0.19
C LEU A 153 -10.02 10.65 -1.67
N ASN A 154 -10.94 9.79 -2.10
CA ASN A 154 -11.47 9.75 -3.45
C ASN A 154 -12.07 11.11 -3.85
N TYR A 155 -12.97 11.66 -3.03
CA TYR A 155 -13.58 12.96 -3.29
C TYR A 155 -12.54 14.09 -3.46
N VAL A 156 -11.56 14.18 -2.54
CA VAL A 156 -10.50 15.19 -2.59
C VAL A 156 -9.60 14.99 -3.80
N MET A 157 -9.20 13.75 -4.10
CA MET A 157 -8.36 13.45 -5.25
C MET A 157 -9.04 13.80 -6.57
N ASN A 158 -10.36 13.65 -6.69
CA ASN A 158 -11.10 14.06 -7.88
C ASN A 158 -11.00 15.59 -8.09
N LYS A 159 -11.20 16.36 -7.02
CA LYS A 159 -11.07 17.82 -7.06
C LYS A 159 -9.65 18.27 -7.41
N VAL A 160 -8.65 17.65 -6.78
CA VAL A 160 -7.23 17.94 -7.05
C VAL A 160 -6.91 17.62 -8.51
N TRP A 161 -7.35 16.48 -9.01
CA TRP A 161 -7.16 16.11 -10.41
C TRP A 161 -7.76 17.13 -11.37
N ASN A 162 -9.06 17.45 -11.23
CA ASN A 162 -9.73 18.40 -12.11
C ASN A 162 -9.08 19.78 -12.09
N LYS A 163 -8.61 20.22 -10.92
CA LYS A 163 -7.94 21.52 -10.77
C LYS A 163 -6.55 21.58 -11.40
N TYR A 164 -5.81 20.48 -11.34
CA TYR A 164 -4.37 20.46 -11.68
C TYR A 164 -4.01 19.63 -12.92
N TRP A 165 -4.99 19.06 -13.62
CA TRP A 165 -4.79 18.23 -14.82
C TRP A 165 -3.96 18.92 -15.91
N ASP A 166 -4.28 20.17 -16.25
CA ASP A 166 -3.58 20.95 -17.28
C ASP A 166 -2.20 21.46 -16.82
N TYR A 167 -1.95 21.42 -15.52
CA TYR A 167 -0.72 21.91 -14.89
C TYR A 167 0.37 20.83 -14.79
N ARG A 168 0.06 19.57 -15.11
CA ARG A 168 0.99 18.41 -15.05
C ARG A 168 2.39 18.67 -15.62
N PRO A 169 2.56 19.22 -16.84
CA PRO A 169 3.90 19.36 -17.41
C PRO A 169 4.72 20.46 -16.74
N LYS A 170 4.04 21.42 -16.11
CA LYS A 170 4.64 22.64 -15.53
C LYS A 170 4.93 22.47 -14.04
N HIS A 171 4.03 21.85 -13.30
CA HIS A 171 4.10 21.72 -11.85
C HIS A 171 4.46 20.29 -11.47
N LYS A 172 5.74 20.06 -11.20
CA LYS A 172 6.25 18.75 -10.81
C LYS A 172 6.06 18.41 -9.32
N PHE A 173 5.09 19.03 -8.66
CA PHE A 173 4.90 18.87 -7.22
C PHE A 173 4.62 17.39 -6.87
N THR A 174 5.35 16.88 -5.88
CA THR A 174 5.22 15.51 -5.39
C THR A 174 5.22 15.52 -3.88
N PHE A 175 4.38 14.69 -3.27
CA PHE A 175 4.42 14.45 -1.84
C PHE A 175 4.26 12.96 -1.53
N ILE A 176 4.75 12.56 -0.37
CA ILE A 176 4.66 11.19 0.13
C ILE A 176 4.17 11.27 1.57
N VAL A 177 3.18 10.43 1.88
CA VAL A 177 2.73 10.16 3.24
C VAL A 177 3.28 8.78 3.62
N SER A 178 4.16 8.72 4.62
CA SER A 178 4.86 7.49 4.98
C SER A 178 5.10 7.35 6.47
N HIS A 179 5.68 6.22 6.88
CA HIS A 179 6.13 5.93 8.25
C HIS A 179 7.66 5.73 8.28
N PRO A 180 8.44 6.83 8.20
CA PRO A 180 9.89 6.82 8.39
C PRO A 180 10.31 5.99 9.60
N HIS A 181 11.18 5.01 9.40
CA HIS A 181 11.67 4.07 10.40
C HIS A 181 10.58 3.26 11.14
N GLY A 182 9.34 3.27 10.64
CA GLY A 182 8.17 2.72 11.35
C GLY A 182 7.61 3.63 12.44
N CYS A 183 8.05 4.89 12.49
CA CYS A 183 7.53 5.92 13.37
C CYS A 183 6.17 6.46 12.91
N PHE A 184 5.65 7.44 13.64
CA PHE A 184 4.39 8.10 13.31
C PHE A 184 4.44 8.72 11.91
N LYS A 185 3.25 8.87 11.32
CA LYS A 185 3.07 9.33 9.95
C LYS A 185 3.78 10.66 9.71
N GLN A 186 4.51 10.73 8.61
CA GLN A 186 5.18 11.94 8.13
C GLN A 186 4.71 12.29 6.73
N VAL A 187 4.66 13.59 6.44
CA VAL A 187 4.45 14.10 5.10
C VAL A 187 5.73 14.73 4.61
N SER A 188 6.26 14.24 3.50
CA SER A 188 7.42 14.82 2.84
C SER A 188 7.00 15.38 1.48
N VAL A 189 7.52 16.55 1.14
CA VAL A 189 7.22 17.25 -0.11
C VAL A 189 8.49 17.40 -0.95
N GLY A 190 8.32 17.47 -2.26
CA GLY A 190 9.40 17.56 -3.20
C GLY A 190 8.91 17.72 -4.63
N GLN A 191 9.75 17.34 -5.58
CA GLN A 191 9.44 17.42 -7.00
C GLN A 191 9.80 16.12 -7.70
N TRP A 192 8.94 15.65 -8.61
CA TRP A 192 9.34 14.63 -9.56
C TRP A 192 10.26 15.24 -10.63
N LYS A 193 11.16 14.43 -11.19
CA LYS A 193 12.18 14.88 -12.15
C LYS A 193 11.92 14.24 -13.50
N ASP A 194 12.03 12.92 -13.56
CA ASP A 194 11.90 12.14 -14.77
C ASP A 194 10.73 11.17 -14.69
N ARG A 195 10.08 10.98 -15.83
CA ARG A 195 9.07 9.95 -16.04
C ARG A 195 9.58 9.00 -17.12
N GLN A 196 9.95 7.80 -16.69
CA GLN A 196 10.35 6.74 -17.59
C GLN A 196 9.10 5.95 -17.99
N GLN A 197 8.76 5.96 -19.26
CA GLN A 197 7.70 5.10 -19.78
C GLN A 197 8.21 3.65 -19.86
N VAL A 198 7.46 2.72 -19.27
CA VAL A 198 7.78 1.28 -19.26
C VAL A 198 6.88 0.52 -20.25
N SER A 199 5.63 0.96 -20.39
CA SER A 199 4.69 0.51 -21.43
C SER A 199 3.71 1.62 -21.78
N GLU A 200 2.75 1.35 -22.68
CA GLU A 200 1.73 2.33 -23.09
C GLU A 200 1.01 2.97 -21.88
N ARG A 201 0.73 2.19 -20.84
CA ARG A 201 -0.02 2.63 -19.65
C ARG A 201 0.80 2.70 -18.36
N ARG A 202 2.07 2.28 -18.38
CA ARG A 202 2.90 2.16 -17.17
C ARG A 202 4.13 3.06 -17.21
N CYS A 203 4.45 3.63 -16.05
CA CYS A 203 5.63 4.47 -15.90
C CYS A 203 6.31 4.30 -14.54
N LYS A 204 7.57 4.73 -14.49
CA LYS A 204 8.37 4.87 -13.29
C LYS A 204 8.78 6.34 -13.13
N LEU A 205 8.77 6.84 -11.91
CA LEU A 205 9.14 8.22 -11.61
C LEU A 205 10.42 8.29 -10.78
N THR A 206 11.22 9.32 -11.03
CA THR A 206 12.26 9.80 -10.12
C THR A 206 11.82 11.10 -9.45
N TYR A 207 12.21 11.32 -8.20
CA TYR A 207 11.79 12.50 -7.42
C TYR A 207 12.75 12.85 -6.28
N THR A 208 12.61 14.06 -5.75
CA THR A 208 13.47 14.63 -4.69
C THR A 208 12.83 14.59 -3.30
N THR A 209 11.61 14.11 -3.16
CA THR A 209 10.93 14.00 -1.86
C THR A 209 11.76 13.16 -0.91
N CYS A 210 12.06 13.65 0.30
CA CYS A 210 12.88 12.93 1.27
C CYS A 210 12.23 11.61 1.69
N THR A 211 13.04 10.57 1.80
CA THR A 211 12.64 9.23 2.27
C THR A 211 13.76 8.63 3.11
N CYS A 212 13.43 7.59 3.87
CA CYS A 212 14.39 6.82 4.65
C CYS A 212 13.87 5.37 4.79
N PRO A 213 14.62 4.44 5.41
CA PRO A 213 14.09 3.12 5.75
C PRO A 213 12.72 3.24 6.43
N GLY A 214 11.73 2.43 6.05
CA GLY A 214 10.33 2.56 6.50
C GLY A 214 9.42 3.33 5.54
N SER A 215 9.96 4.18 4.67
CA SER A 215 9.18 4.86 3.62
C SER A 215 8.83 3.96 2.43
N SER A 216 9.51 2.83 2.24
CA SER A 216 9.23 1.88 1.16
C SER A 216 7.76 1.46 1.16
N GLY A 217 7.15 1.39 -0.03
CA GLY A 217 5.73 1.06 -0.18
C GLY A 217 4.77 2.24 0.00
N ALA A 218 5.25 3.40 0.45
CA ALA A 218 4.42 4.61 0.52
C ALA A 218 3.98 5.06 -0.88
N HIS A 219 2.72 5.48 -1.01
CA HIS A 219 2.21 5.97 -2.28
C HIS A 219 2.85 7.32 -2.65
N VAL A 220 3.40 7.42 -3.85
CA VAL A 220 3.98 8.63 -4.42
C VAL A 220 2.86 9.44 -5.07
N GLN A 221 2.53 10.59 -4.49
CA GLN A 221 1.47 11.45 -5.00
C GLN A 221 2.07 12.54 -5.88
N CYS A 222 1.81 12.48 -7.18
CA CYS A 222 2.25 13.48 -8.15
C CYS A 222 1.07 14.35 -8.59
N LEU A 223 1.19 15.66 -8.37
CA LEU A 223 0.11 16.59 -8.64
C LEU A 223 -0.28 16.55 -10.13
N GLY A 224 -1.58 16.37 -10.38
CA GLY A 224 -2.13 16.28 -11.72
C GLY A 224 -1.95 14.93 -12.42
N TYR A 225 -1.20 13.95 -11.89
CA TYR A 225 -0.93 12.64 -12.53
C TYR A 225 -1.82 11.46 -12.05
N VAL A 226 -2.85 11.71 -11.25
CA VAL A 226 -3.79 10.71 -10.73
C VAL A 226 -4.90 10.26 -11.71
N ASN A 227 -4.65 9.25 -12.57
CA ASN A 227 -5.76 8.39 -13.01
C ASN A 227 -5.89 7.23 -12.00
N TRP A 228 -7.10 7.07 -11.47
CA TRP A 228 -7.47 6.26 -10.31
C TRP A 228 -7.23 4.76 -10.49
N THR A 229 -6.97 4.33 -11.72
CA THR A 229 -6.89 2.92 -12.10
C THR A 229 -5.55 2.52 -12.72
N GLN A 230 -4.60 3.45 -12.93
CA GLN A 230 -3.47 3.17 -13.84
C GLN A 230 -2.07 3.49 -13.34
N SER A 231 -1.85 4.05 -12.14
CA SER A 231 -0.47 4.12 -11.65
C SER A 231 -0.37 4.04 -10.14
N VAL A 232 -0.23 2.80 -9.66
CA VAL A 232 0.05 2.52 -8.26
C VAL A 232 1.54 2.74 -8.02
N LEU A 233 1.93 4.01 -7.96
CA LEU A 233 3.32 4.41 -7.76
C LEU A 233 3.66 4.31 -6.27
N VAL A 234 4.36 3.24 -5.89
CA VAL A 234 4.89 3.08 -4.53
C VAL A 234 6.35 3.49 -4.48
N HIS A 235 6.84 4.04 -3.36
CA HIS A 235 8.27 4.30 -3.18
C HIS A 235 9.04 2.98 -3.11
N SER A 236 10.06 2.84 -3.96
CA SER A 236 10.84 1.60 -4.10
C SER A 236 12.30 1.72 -3.68
N GLY A 237 12.83 2.94 -3.56
CA GLY A 237 14.18 3.16 -3.06
C GLY A 237 14.82 4.46 -3.57
N SER A 238 16.12 4.55 -3.35
CA SER A 238 16.97 5.69 -3.73
C SER A 238 18.11 5.27 -4.63
N SER A 239 18.46 6.13 -5.59
CA SER A 239 19.60 5.94 -6.47
C SER A 239 20.88 6.53 -5.87
N LYS A 240 22.04 6.11 -6.40
CA LYS A 240 23.34 6.70 -6.04
C LYS A 240 23.45 8.19 -6.42
N SER A 241 22.65 8.67 -7.36
CA SER A 241 22.57 10.09 -7.73
C SER A 241 21.77 10.94 -6.75
N GLY A 242 21.23 10.35 -5.67
CA GLY A 242 20.48 11.06 -4.63
C GLY A 242 19.00 11.27 -4.96
N PHE A 243 18.50 10.71 -6.06
CA PHE A 243 17.07 10.74 -6.38
C PHE A 243 16.36 9.51 -5.84
N ASN A 244 15.14 9.70 -5.36
CA ASN A 244 14.23 8.61 -5.05
C ASN A 244 13.52 8.14 -6.30
N TYR A 245 13.11 6.87 -6.31
CA TYR A 245 12.34 6.29 -7.41
C TYR A 245 11.14 5.50 -6.93
N SER A 246 10.11 5.45 -7.78
CA SER A 246 8.94 4.60 -7.57
C SER A 246 9.14 3.20 -8.14
N GLY A 247 8.25 2.28 -7.77
CA GLY A 247 7.92 1.11 -8.56
C GLY A 247 7.27 1.52 -9.88
N VAL A 248 6.91 0.53 -10.69
CA VAL A 248 6.20 0.78 -11.94
C VAL A 248 4.71 0.89 -11.64
N GLY A 249 4.16 2.07 -11.89
CA GLY A 249 2.74 2.38 -11.77
C GLY A 249 2.10 2.37 -13.14
#